data_AF-A0A9E2L2A0-F1
#
_entry.id   AF-A0A9E2L2A0-F1
#
_cell.length_a   1.000
_cell.length_b   1.000
_cell.length_c   1.000
_cell.angle_alpha   90.00
_cell.angle_beta   90.00
_cell.angle_gamma   90.00
#
_symmetry.space_group_name_H-M   'P 1'
#
loop_
_entity.id
_entity.type
_entity.pdbx_description
1 polymer ?
#
loop_
_entity_poly.entity_id
_entity_poly.type
_entity_poly.pdbx_seq_one_letter_code
_entity_poly.pdbx_strand_id
1 'polypeptide(L)'
;MKFGTVFLNLRQPYPAESEKELQEVFVSLFEKIKSAGTIIHVVADKESLESAMPYWETFIRECKFHAPQNQVKTSWENLLKATELETGKTEVFCCNAQIGFAATACTCDMKDSRKASYGKLLSHWLTNTVLWEQIRTVGGAYGAFCWSDFLDGLFSFATYRDPKPFTSLEIFNHSIETLLKKGLTESELEKLITGVYSKQIEPKSPSGRGQAGLLRSLYGFSYEKLQERLQVLLSAKPKDVLEFAENIREKLNTAVHRAVICNKSAIKQELNDSKVFKLPV
;
A
#
# COMPACT_ATOMS: atom_id res chain seq x y z
N MET A 1 -16.41 2.99 8.49
CA MET A 1 -16.26 4.40 8.91
C MET A 1 -15.22 5.06 8.00
N LYS A 2 -15.07 6.38 7.98
CA LYS A 2 -13.94 7.05 7.30
C LYS A 2 -13.35 8.06 8.27
N PHE A 3 -12.05 7.92 8.55
CA PHE A 3 -11.29 8.77 9.46
C PHE A 3 -10.56 9.83 8.63
N GLY A 4 -10.41 11.03 9.18
CA GLY A 4 -9.53 12.05 8.62
C GLY A 4 -8.08 11.68 8.88
N THR A 5 -7.21 11.85 7.88
CA THR A 5 -5.77 11.62 7.98
C THR A 5 -5.04 12.95 7.81
N VAL A 6 -4.05 13.22 8.67
CA VAL A 6 -3.13 14.36 8.54
C VAL A 6 -1.86 13.84 7.85
N PHE A 7 -1.42 14.54 6.80
CA PHE A 7 -0.21 14.19 6.04
C PHE A 7 0.89 15.23 6.25
N LEU A 8 2.12 14.76 6.44
CA LEU A 8 3.31 15.59 6.38
C LEU A 8 3.93 15.45 4.98
N ASN A 9 4.00 16.54 4.21
CA ASN A 9 4.64 16.51 2.90
C ASN A 9 6.16 16.63 3.06
N LEU A 10 6.87 15.49 2.96
CA LEU A 10 8.34 15.43 3.06
C LEU A 10 9.07 16.05 1.86
N ARG A 11 8.35 16.54 0.84
CA ARG A 11 8.93 17.22 -0.33
C ARG A 11 9.30 18.67 -0.04
N GLN A 12 8.82 19.23 1.06
CA GLN A 12 9.21 20.55 1.53
C GLN A 12 10.08 20.42 2.78
N PRO A 13 11.18 21.18 2.88
CA PRO A 13 11.94 21.27 4.13
C PRO A 13 10.99 21.71 5.24
N TYR A 14 11.13 21.09 6.42
CA TYR A 14 10.27 21.39 7.54
C TYR A 14 10.50 22.86 7.96
N PRO A 15 9.44 23.68 8.06
CA PRO A 15 9.60 25.14 8.17
C PRO A 15 10.05 25.62 9.56
N ALA A 16 10.07 24.77 10.57
CA ALA A 16 10.50 25.17 11.91
C ALA A 16 12.02 25.22 12.00
N GLU A 17 12.55 26.41 12.31
CA GLU A 17 13.98 26.69 12.42
C GLU A 17 14.46 26.66 13.89
N SER A 18 13.52 26.54 14.84
CA SER A 18 13.81 26.49 16.28
C SER A 18 13.08 25.38 17.04
N GLU A 19 13.65 24.95 18.16
CA GLU A 19 13.06 23.99 19.09
C GLU A 19 11.68 24.45 19.60
N LYS A 20 11.53 25.76 19.83
CA LYS A 20 10.28 26.36 20.32
C LYS A 20 9.16 26.25 19.29
N GLU A 21 9.45 26.53 18.02
CA GLU A 21 8.48 26.37 16.94
C GLU A 21 8.06 24.91 16.76
N LEU A 22 9.02 23.97 16.83
CA LEU A 22 8.72 22.53 16.80
C LEU A 22 7.79 22.11 17.94
N GLN A 23 8.05 22.59 19.16
CA GLN A 23 7.21 22.32 20.31
C GLN A 23 5.78 22.84 20.09
N GLU A 24 5.63 24.08 19.60
CA GLU A 24 4.33 24.68 19.31
C GLU A 24 3.55 23.85 18.26
N VAL A 25 4.24 23.34 17.24
CA VAL A 25 3.61 22.46 16.24
C VAL A 25 3.18 21.12 16.84
N PHE A 26 4.02 20.48 17.65
CA PHE A 26 3.65 19.20 18.28
C PHE A 26 2.48 19.36 19.24
N VAL A 27 2.45 20.42 20.04
CA VAL A 27 1.32 20.74 20.93
C VAL A 27 0.06 20.98 20.10
N SER A 28 0.14 21.78 19.03
CA SER A 28 -0.98 22.02 18.13
C SER A 28 -1.52 20.74 17.50
N LEU A 29 -0.63 19.85 17.03
CA LEU A 29 -0.99 18.58 16.43
C LEU A 29 -1.65 17.63 17.44
N PHE A 30 -1.09 17.54 18.65
CA PHE A 30 -1.62 16.73 19.73
C PHE A 30 -3.05 17.17 20.10
N GLU A 31 -3.29 18.46 20.30
CA GLU A 31 -4.62 19.00 20.61
C GLU A 31 -5.62 18.78 19.46
N LYS A 32 -5.17 18.93 18.21
CA LYS A 32 -5.99 18.62 17.01
C LYS A 32 -6.39 17.14 16.95
N ILE A 33 -5.44 16.22 17.15
CA ILE A 33 -5.71 14.77 17.14
C ILE A 33 -6.67 14.40 18.28
N LYS A 34 -6.41 14.93 19.48
CA LYS A 34 -7.23 14.67 20.66
C LYS A 34 -8.67 15.14 20.48
N SER A 35 -8.85 16.37 19.97
CA SER A 35 -10.17 16.96 19.71
C SER A 35 -10.92 16.36 18.53
N ALA A 36 -10.25 15.58 17.66
CA ALA A 36 -10.93 14.85 16.58
C ALA A 36 -11.77 13.68 17.11
N GLY A 37 -11.50 13.25 18.34
CA GLY A 37 -12.16 12.15 19.04
C GLY A 37 -11.39 10.83 18.95
N THR A 38 -11.84 9.86 19.74
CA THR A 38 -11.05 8.67 20.05
C THR A 38 -11.87 7.40 19.85
N ILE A 39 -11.24 6.39 19.24
CA ILE A 39 -11.72 5.01 19.24
C ILE A 39 -10.71 4.19 20.04
N ILE A 40 -11.19 3.50 21.05
CA ILE A 40 -10.36 2.63 21.88
C ILE A 40 -10.76 1.19 21.59
N HIS A 41 -9.77 0.35 21.31
CA HIS A 41 -9.95 -1.06 20.99
C HIS A 41 -9.07 -1.91 21.90
N VAL A 42 -9.71 -2.70 22.75
CA VAL A 42 -9.03 -3.50 23.77
C VAL A 42 -9.11 -4.97 23.38
N VAL A 43 -7.99 -5.67 23.48
CA VAL A 43 -7.93 -7.12 23.36
C VAL A 43 -7.15 -7.67 24.54
N ALA A 44 -7.86 -8.41 25.38
CA ALA A 44 -7.29 -9.14 26.51
C ALA A 44 -8.16 -10.38 26.78
N ASP A 45 -7.69 -11.27 27.64
CA ASP A 45 -8.52 -12.34 28.17
C ASP A 45 -9.65 -11.79 29.07
N LYS A 46 -10.59 -12.66 29.44
CA LYS A 46 -11.79 -12.26 30.17
C LYS A 46 -11.46 -11.67 31.54
N GLU A 47 -10.53 -12.26 32.30
CA GLU A 47 -10.17 -11.84 33.65
C GLU A 47 -9.47 -10.47 33.62
N SER A 48 -8.57 -10.28 32.66
CA SER A 48 -7.90 -9.00 32.42
C SER A 48 -8.88 -7.89 32.01
N LEU A 49 -9.91 -8.20 31.20
CA LEU A 49 -10.95 -7.23 30.86
C LEU A 49 -11.80 -6.87 32.09
N GLU A 50 -12.26 -7.87 32.84
CA GLU A 50 -13.07 -7.66 34.04
C GLU A 50 -12.33 -6.85 35.11
N SER A 51 -11.02 -7.06 35.28
CA SER A 51 -10.20 -6.28 36.20
C SER A 51 -9.92 -4.85 35.72
N ALA A 52 -9.86 -4.61 34.40
CA ALA A 52 -9.63 -3.28 33.83
C ALA A 52 -10.90 -2.40 33.74
N MET A 53 -12.07 -3.00 33.54
CA MET A 53 -13.33 -2.29 33.31
C MET A 53 -13.70 -1.23 34.37
N PRO A 54 -13.50 -1.46 35.69
CA PRO A 54 -13.80 -0.45 36.70
C PRO A 54 -13.04 0.87 36.53
N TYR A 55 -11.86 0.85 35.91
CA TYR A 55 -11.02 2.04 35.70
C TYR A 55 -11.35 2.79 34.40
N TRP A 56 -12.16 2.19 33.52
CA TRP A 56 -12.35 2.67 32.15
C TRP A 56 -13.01 4.05 32.09
N GLU A 57 -14.05 4.28 32.89
CA GLU A 57 -14.76 5.54 32.93
C GLU A 57 -13.87 6.67 33.45
N THR A 58 -13.10 6.40 34.51
CA THR A 58 -12.14 7.36 35.07
C THR A 58 -11.05 7.69 34.05
N PHE A 59 -10.47 6.69 33.38
CA PHE A 59 -9.47 6.88 32.34
C PHE A 59 -9.98 7.76 31.19
N ILE A 60 -11.18 7.46 30.65
CA ILE A 60 -11.79 8.26 29.57
C ILE A 60 -11.98 9.72 30.01
N ARG A 61 -12.48 9.93 31.23
CA ARG A 61 -12.74 11.27 31.79
C ARG A 61 -11.45 12.05 32.02
N GLU A 62 -10.43 11.45 32.62
CA GLU A 62 -9.14 12.09 32.91
C GLU A 62 -8.37 12.41 31.63
N CYS A 63 -8.38 11.50 30.66
CA CYS A 63 -7.79 11.76 29.34
C CYS A 63 -8.61 12.74 28.49
N LYS A 64 -9.85 13.06 28.90
CA LYS A 64 -10.80 13.89 28.15
C LYS A 64 -11.08 13.32 26.75
N PHE A 65 -11.16 12.00 26.63
CA PHE A 65 -11.54 11.36 25.38
C PHE A 65 -13.03 11.51 25.12
N HIS A 66 -13.37 11.70 23.86
CA HIS A 66 -14.77 11.78 23.43
C HIS A 66 -14.93 11.03 22.10
N ALA A 67 -16.17 10.68 21.78
CA ALA A 67 -16.47 10.03 20.51
C ALA A 67 -16.06 10.95 19.33
N PRO A 68 -15.62 10.38 18.19
CA PRO A 68 -15.36 11.16 16.98
C PRO A 68 -16.60 11.95 16.55
N GLN A 69 -16.49 13.28 16.47
CA GLN A 69 -17.66 14.16 16.28
C GLN A 69 -17.94 14.53 14.82
N ASN A 70 -16.92 14.56 13.96
CA ASN A 70 -17.07 15.03 12.58
C ASN A 70 -16.50 14.04 11.56
N GLN A 71 -17.36 13.54 10.66
CA GLN A 71 -16.91 12.86 9.45
C GLN A 71 -16.53 13.89 8.40
N VAL A 72 -15.25 14.24 8.33
CA VAL A 72 -14.75 15.00 7.18
C VAL A 72 -14.68 14.04 5.99
N LYS A 73 -15.47 14.30 4.94
CA LYS A 73 -15.33 13.60 3.66
C LYS A 73 -14.02 14.04 2.99
N THR A 74 -12.91 13.43 3.37
CA THR A 74 -11.67 13.56 2.60
C THR A 74 -11.82 12.75 1.32
N SER A 75 -11.60 13.36 0.15
CA SER A 75 -11.50 12.64 -1.11
C SER A 75 -10.05 12.23 -1.35
N TRP A 76 -9.84 11.01 -1.85
CA TRP A 76 -8.53 10.54 -2.31
C TRP A 76 -7.93 11.48 -3.37
N GLU A 77 -8.78 12.12 -4.17
CA GLU A 77 -8.36 13.14 -5.14
C GLU A 77 -7.77 14.38 -4.48
N ASN A 78 -8.32 14.87 -3.37
CA ASN A 78 -7.76 16.01 -2.66
C ASN A 78 -6.41 15.67 -2.02
N LEU A 79 -6.25 14.42 -1.56
CA LEU A 79 -4.98 13.91 -1.05
C LEU A 79 -3.93 13.85 -2.16
N LEU A 80 -4.25 13.23 -3.30
CA LEU A 80 -3.34 13.17 -4.45
C LEU A 80 -3.01 14.56 -5.02
N LYS A 81 -3.96 15.50 -4.99
CA LYS A 81 -3.68 16.90 -5.34
C LYS A 81 -2.68 17.54 -4.38
N ALA A 82 -2.79 17.25 -3.08
CA ALA A 82 -1.89 17.79 -2.06
C ALA A 82 -0.46 17.22 -2.12
N THR A 83 -0.25 16.06 -2.76
CA THR A 83 1.10 15.49 -2.92
C THR A 83 1.86 16.11 -4.08
N GLU A 84 1.21 16.85 -4.98
CA GLU A 84 1.82 17.41 -6.21
C GLU A 84 2.54 16.33 -7.06
N LEU A 85 2.01 15.09 -7.06
CA LEU A 85 2.56 13.99 -7.84
C LEU A 85 2.24 14.19 -9.32
N GLU A 86 3.28 14.31 -10.15
CA GLU A 86 3.15 14.35 -11.61
C GLU A 86 2.97 12.92 -12.14
N THR A 87 1.95 12.68 -12.95
CA THR A 87 1.76 11.40 -13.65
C THR A 87 2.73 11.31 -14.84
N GLY A 88 3.18 10.09 -15.14
CA GLY A 88 3.98 9.81 -16.34
C GLY A 88 5.47 10.13 -16.23
N LYS A 89 5.92 10.99 -15.30
CA LYS A 89 7.35 11.21 -15.05
C LYS A 89 7.91 10.23 -14.02
N THR A 90 9.19 9.89 -14.19
CA THR A 90 9.92 9.09 -13.19
C THR A 90 10.60 10.02 -12.21
N GLU A 91 10.33 9.87 -10.92
CA GLU A 91 11.03 10.60 -9.88
C GLU A 91 12.28 9.84 -9.45
N VAL A 92 13.43 10.52 -9.44
CA VAL A 92 14.72 9.88 -9.14
C VAL A 92 15.34 10.55 -7.94
N PHE A 93 15.46 9.83 -6.83
CA PHE A 93 16.07 10.29 -5.60
C PHE A 93 17.52 9.80 -5.54
N CYS A 94 18.46 10.74 -5.60
CA CYS A 94 19.88 10.43 -5.52
C CYS A 94 20.32 10.29 -4.05
N CYS A 95 20.93 9.17 -3.71
CA CYS A 95 21.61 8.98 -2.41
C CYS A 95 22.95 8.25 -2.57
N ASN A 96 23.80 8.31 -1.54
CA ASN A 96 25.04 7.52 -1.50
C ASN A 96 24.73 6.06 -1.10
N ALA A 97 24.13 5.30 -2.03
CA ALA A 97 23.87 3.87 -1.85
C ALA A 97 24.53 3.03 -2.95
N GLN A 98 25.07 1.86 -2.61
CA GLN A 98 25.64 0.94 -3.60
C GLN A 98 24.57 0.19 -4.42
N ILE A 99 23.33 0.23 -3.94
CA ILE A 99 22.15 -0.46 -4.47
C ILE A 99 21.04 0.55 -4.71
N GLY A 100 20.11 0.21 -5.59
CA GLY A 100 18.92 0.99 -5.86
C GLY A 100 17.63 0.32 -5.40
N PHE A 101 16.56 1.07 -5.60
CA PHE A 101 15.17 0.66 -5.36
C PHE A 101 14.34 1.27 -6.48
N ALA A 102 13.45 0.48 -7.07
CA ALA A 102 12.48 0.96 -8.04
C ALA A 102 11.07 0.69 -7.54
N ALA A 103 10.16 1.60 -7.80
CA ALA A 103 8.75 1.44 -7.52
C ALA A 103 7.90 2.01 -8.65
N THR A 104 6.82 1.30 -8.96
CA THR A 104 5.80 1.75 -9.90
C THR A 104 4.44 1.51 -9.26
N ALA A 105 3.54 2.49 -9.32
CA ALA A 105 2.17 2.34 -8.89
C ALA A 105 1.21 2.96 -9.89
N CYS A 106 0.05 2.34 -10.07
CA CYS A 106 -1.07 2.91 -10.81
C CYS A 106 -2.37 2.77 -10.01
N THR A 107 -3.30 3.69 -10.27
CA THR A 107 -4.64 3.64 -9.68
C THR A 107 -5.48 2.57 -10.36
N CYS A 108 -6.22 1.80 -9.58
CA CYS A 108 -7.14 0.81 -10.06
C CYS A 108 -8.45 0.89 -9.27
N ASP A 109 -9.58 0.87 -9.96
CA ASP A 109 -10.88 0.85 -9.29
C ASP A 109 -11.16 -0.54 -8.70
N MET A 110 -10.82 -0.70 -7.43
CA MET A 110 -10.98 -1.92 -6.64
C MET A 110 -12.12 -1.82 -5.61
N LYS A 111 -13.05 -0.87 -5.79
CA LYS A 111 -14.22 -0.72 -4.90
C LYS A 111 -15.15 -1.94 -4.98
N ASP A 112 -15.14 -2.66 -6.10
CA ASP A 112 -15.79 -3.96 -6.27
C ASP A 112 -14.95 -5.08 -5.61
N SER A 113 -15.59 -5.89 -4.77
CA SER A 113 -15.02 -7.06 -4.09
C SER A 113 -14.36 -8.03 -5.08
N ARG A 114 -14.87 -8.13 -6.31
CA ARG A 114 -14.35 -8.96 -7.41
C ARG A 114 -12.98 -8.56 -7.86
N LYS A 115 -12.84 -7.31 -8.31
CA LYS A 115 -11.58 -6.74 -8.79
C LYS A 115 -10.49 -6.80 -7.73
N ALA A 116 -10.84 -6.59 -6.46
CA ALA A 116 -9.91 -6.71 -5.35
C ALA A 116 -9.34 -8.12 -5.17
N SER A 117 -10.10 -9.18 -5.46
CA SER A 117 -9.62 -10.57 -5.41
C SER A 117 -8.76 -10.92 -6.62
N TYR A 118 -9.14 -10.47 -7.82
CA TYR A 118 -8.36 -10.67 -9.05
C TYR A 118 -7.00 -9.95 -9.00
N GLY A 119 -6.95 -8.75 -8.41
CA GLY A 119 -5.70 -8.04 -8.17
C GLY A 119 -4.74 -8.80 -7.24
N LYS A 120 -5.26 -9.50 -6.23
CA LYS A 120 -4.44 -10.38 -5.38
C LYS A 120 -3.88 -11.58 -6.15
N LEU A 121 -4.70 -12.23 -7.00
CA LEU A 121 -4.25 -13.35 -7.83
C LEU A 121 -3.18 -12.91 -8.83
N LEU A 122 -3.42 -11.81 -9.54
CA LEU A 122 -2.47 -11.24 -10.50
C LEU A 122 -1.14 -10.88 -9.83
N SER A 123 -1.18 -10.09 -8.75
CA SER A 123 0.04 -9.69 -8.04
C SER A 123 0.81 -10.87 -7.46
N HIS A 124 0.10 -11.91 -6.98
CA HIS A 124 0.71 -13.15 -6.53
C HIS A 124 1.39 -13.90 -7.67
N TRP A 125 0.76 -13.99 -8.84
CA TRP A 125 1.38 -14.60 -10.02
C TRP A 125 2.65 -13.85 -10.41
N LEU A 126 2.57 -12.53 -10.63
CA LEU A 126 3.70 -11.71 -11.07
C LEU A 126 4.89 -11.83 -10.12
N THR A 127 4.63 -11.74 -8.81
CA THR A 127 5.67 -11.83 -7.77
C THR A 127 6.42 -13.15 -7.80
N ASN A 128 5.72 -14.27 -8.01
CA ASN A 128 6.30 -15.62 -7.94
C ASN A 128 6.75 -16.18 -9.30
N THR A 129 6.51 -15.47 -10.39
CA THR A 129 6.94 -15.87 -11.74
C THR A 129 7.94 -14.85 -12.29
N VAL A 130 7.49 -13.91 -13.12
CA VAL A 130 8.34 -13.03 -13.91
C VAL A 130 9.22 -12.14 -13.05
N LEU A 131 8.68 -11.57 -11.96
CA LEU A 131 9.47 -10.68 -11.10
C LEU A 131 10.54 -11.45 -10.33
N TRP A 132 10.21 -12.66 -9.84
CA TRP A 132 11.19 -13.52 -9.19
C TRP A 132 12.32 -13.90 -10.16
N GLU A 133 11.98 -14.34 -11.36
CA GLU A 133 12.96 -14.80 -12.34
C GLU A 133 13.81 -13.64 -12.88
N GLN A 134 13.17 -12.61 -13.46
CA GLN A 134 13.88 -11.58 -14.21
C GLN A 134 14.58 -10.56 -13.31
N ILE A 135 13.96 -10.15 -12.20
CA ILE A 135 14.52 -9.10 -11.34
C ILE A 135 15.43 -9.69 -10.27
N ARG A 136 15.02 -10.78 -9.61
CA ARG A 136 15.80 -11.39 -8.53
C ARG A 136 16.84 -12.37 -9.05
N THR A 137 16.44 -13.43 -9.76
CA THR A 137 17.39 -14.48 -10.18
C THR A 137 18.36 -13.99 -11.24
N VAL A 138 17.87 -13.37 -12.32
CA VAL A 138 18.70 -12.86 -13.43
C VAL A 138 19.24 -11.47 -13.15
N GLY A 139 18.40 -10.58 -12.62
CA GLY A 139 18.75 -9.18 -12.35
C GLY A 139 19.65 -8.97 -11.12
N GLY A 140 19.66 -9.91 -10.18
CA GLY A 140 20.49 -9.86 -8.98
C GLY A 140 19.94 -8.99 -7.84
N ALA A 141 18.69 -8.53 -7.93
CA ALA A 141 18.06 -7.82 -6.83
C ALA A 141 17.78 -8.76 -5.65
N TYR A 142 17.81 -8.26 -4.42
CA TYR A 142 17.46 -9.08 -3.25
C TYR A 142 15.97 -9.43 -3.22
N GLY A 143 15.11 -8.51 -3.64
CA GLY A 143 13.66 -8.70 -3.64
C GLY A 143 12.96 -7.98 -4.79
N ALA A 144 11.86 -8.58 -5.23
CA ALA A 144 10.94 -8.01 -6.19
C ALA A 144 9.52 -8.35 -5.74
N PHE A 145 8.63 -7.37 -5.77
CA PHE A 145 7.31 -7.46 -5.18
C PHE A 145 6.28 -6.85 -6.09
N CYS A 146 5.10 -7.44 -6.10
CA CYS A 146 3.89 -6.83 -6.61
C CYS A 146 2.76 -7.06 -5.60
N TRP A 147 1.95 -6.04 -5.38
CA TRP A 147 0.77 -6.15 -4.53
C TRP A 147 -0.35 -5.24 -5.02
N SER A 148 -1.56 -5.63 -4.66
CA SER A 148 -2.78 -4.89 -4.90
C SER A 148 -3.33 -4.46 -3.54
N ASP A 149 -3.51 -3.15 -3.37
CA ASP A 149 -4.20 -2.58 -2.22
C ASP A 149 -5.56 -2.06 -2.64
N PHE A 150 -6.61 -2.73 -2.16
CA PHE A 150 -7.99 -2.40 -2.51
C PHE A 150 -8.55 -1.24 -1.65
N LEU A 151 -7.97 -0.97 -0.48
CA LEU A 151 -8.38 0.15 0.37
C LEU A 151 -7.94 1.48 -0.25
N ASP A 152 -6.70 1.47 -0.76
CA ASP A 152 -6.09 2.63 -1.40
C ASP A 152 -6.40 2.68 -2.91
N GLY A 153 -6.85 1.57 -3.50
CA GLY A 153 -7.13 1.46 -4.93
C GLY A 153 -5.86 1.54 -5.77
N LEU A 154 -4.79 0.91 -5.30
CA LEU A 154 -3.47 0.95 -5.92
C LEU A 154 -3.02 -0.46 -6.33
N PHE A 155 -2.37 -0.52 -7.48
CA PHE A 155 -1.61 -1.69 -7.93
C PHE A 155 -0.14 -1.29 -8.03
N SER A 156 0.71 -1.95 -7.26
CA SER A 156 2.07 -1.50 -7.02
C SER A 156 3.10 -2.58 -7.26
N PHE A 157 4.27 -2.14 -7.70
CA PHE A 157 5.47 -2.93 -7.89
C PHE A 157 6.61 -2.27 -7.13
N ALA A 158 7.51 -3.08 -6.58
CA ALA A 158 8.73 -2.58 -5.98
C ALA A 158 9.89 -3.57 -6.10
N THR A 159 11.10 -3.05 -6.12
CA THR A 159 12.33 -3.82 -5.94
C THR A 159 13.03 -3.42 -4.65
N TYR A 160 13.84 -4.32 -4.11
CA TYR A 160 14.60 -4.11 -2.89
C TYR A 160 16.04 -4.55 -3.08
N ARG A 161 16.98 -3.63 -2.81
CA ARG A 161 18.42 -3.81 -3.03
C ARG A 161 18.73 -4.29 -4.44
N ASP A 162 18.32 -3.47 -5.39
CA ASP A 162 18.35 -3.77 -6.82
C ASP A 162 19.57 -3.09 -7.48
N PRO A 163 20.47 -3.85 -8.13
CA PRO A 163 21.60 -3.26 -8.85
C PRO A 163 21.19 -2.53 -10.15
N LYS A 164 19.98 -2.80 -10.68
CA LYS A 164 19.50 -2.29 -11.98
C LYS A 164 18.04 -1.76 -11.88
N PRO A 165 17.76 -0.78 -11.01
CA PRO A 165 16.39 -0.33 -10.74
C PRO A 165 15.66 0.23 -11.96
N PHE A 166 16.36 0.90 -12.88
CA PHE A 166 15.75 1.42 -14.11
C PHE A 166 15.30 0.30 -15.06
N THR A 167 16.09 -0.76 -15.19
CA THR A 167 15.70 -1.96 -15.96
C THR A 167 14.50 -2.65 -15.32
N SER A 168 14.45 -2.70 -13.99
CA SER A 168 13.30 -3.26 -13.27
C SER A 168 11.99 -2.52 -13.53
N LEU A 169 12.01 -1.19 -13.74
CA LEU A 169 10.82 -0.44 -14.16
C LEU A 169 10.26 -0.93 -15.51
N GLU A 170 11.14 -1.26 -16.46
CA GLU A 170 10.74 -1.81 -17.76
C GLU A 170 10.17 -3.23 -17.61
N ILE A 171 10.80 -4.05 -16.76
CA ILE A 171 10.34 -5.41 -16.45
C ILE A 171 8.95 -5.40 -15.82
N PHE A 172 8.60 -4.41 -14.99
CA PHE A 172 7.24 -4.31 -14.44
C PHE A 172 6.18 -4.27 -15.54
N ASN A 173 6.36 -3.43 -16.57
CA ASN A 173 5.42 -3.36 -17.69
C ASN A 173 5.44 -4.67 -18.52
N HIS A 174 6.63 -5.20 -18.81
CA HIS A 174 6.77 -6.42 -19.59
C HIS A 174 6.20 -7.67 -18.89
N SER A 175 6.17 -7.68 -17.56
CA SER A 175 5.66 -8.80 -16.78
C SER A 175 4.17 -9.04 -16.99
N ILE A 176 3.38 -7.97 -17.18
CA ILE A 176 1.95 -8.05 -17.50
C ILE A 176 1.75 -8.60 -18.92
N GLU A 177 2.52 -8.10 -19.88
CA GLU A 177 2.48 -8.58 -21.27
C GLU A 177 2.84 -10.06 -21.38
N THR A 178 3.78 -10.51 -20.56
CA THR A 178 4.18 -11.91 -20.50
C THR A 178 3.01 -12.80 -20.09
N LEU A 179 2.25 -12.40 -19.06
CA LEU A 179 1.04 -13.13 -18.66
C LEU A 179 -0.01 -13.13 -19.77
N LEU A 180 -0.29 -11.98 -20.37
CA LEU A 180 -1.33 -11.84 -21.40
C LEU A 180 -1.02 -12.69 -22.65
N LYS A 181 0.26 -12.76 -23.06
CA LYS A 181 0.69 -13.59 -24.20
C LYS A 181 0.68 -15.08 -23.89
N LYS A 182 1.15 -15.46 -22.69
CA LYS A 182 1.20 -16.86 -22.25
C LYS A 182 -0.21 -17.42 -22.01
N GLY A 183 -1.11 -16.58 -21.52
CA GLY A 183 -2.36 -17.00 -20.91
C GLY A 183 -2.17 -17.55 -19.50
N LEU A 184 -3.29 -17.90 -18.87
CA LEU A 184 -3.34 -18.51 -17.55
C LEU A 184 -4.14 -19.82 -17.65
N THR A 185 -3.54 -20.93 -17.21
CA THR A 185 -4.22 -22.23 -17.19
C THR A 185 -5.03 -22.42 -15.91
N GLU A 186 -6.04 -23.30 -15.93
CA GLU A 186 -6.83 -23.65 -14.73
C GLU A 186 -5.93 -24.21 -13.60
N SER A 187 -4.96 -25.06 -13.94
CA SER A 187 -4.04 -25.63 -12.93
C SER A 187 -3.13 -24.57 -12.28
N GLU A 188 -2.68 -23.58 -13.06
CA GLU A 188 -1.94 -22.45 -12.49
C GLU A 188 -2.83 -21.59 -11.61
N LEU A 189 -4.06 -21.32 -12.04
CA LEU A 189 -5.01 -20.56 -11.26
C LEU A 189 -5.33 -21.24 -9.92
N GLU A 190 -5.53 -22.56 -9.89
CA GLU A 190 -5.76 -23.32 -8.66
C GLU A 190 -4.60 -23.17 -7.67
N LYS A 191 -3.35 -23.21 -8.16
CA LYS A 191 -2.15 -22.96 -7.35
C LYS A 191 -2.12 -21.53 -6.82
N LEU A 192 -2.47 -20.54 -7.65
CA LEU A 192 -2.56 -19.14 -7.23
C LEU A 192 -3.63 -18.95 -6.15
N ILE A 193 -4.82 -19.52 -6.33
CA ILE A 193 -5.91 -19.46 -5.35
C ILE A 193 -5.43 -20.06 -4.03
N THR A 194 -4.77 -21.21 -4.05
CA THR A 194 -4.20 -21.84 -2.85
C THR A 194 -3.16 -20.94 -2.15
N GLY A 195 -2.26 -20.35 -2.92
CA GLY A 195 -1.23 -19.43 -2.41
C GLY A 195 -1.80 -18.13 -1.83
N VAL A 196 -2.85 -17.58 -2.43
CA VAL A 196 -3.53 -16.37 -1.92
C VAL A 196 -4.43 -16.71 -0.72
N TYR A 197 -5.15 -17.83 -0.77
CA TYR A 197 -6.06 -18.26 0.28
C TYR A 197 -5.32 -18.60 1.57
N SER A 198 -4.20 -19.34 1.48
CA SER A 198 -3.36 -19.69 2.65
C SER A 198 -2.93 -18.46 3.46
N LYS A 199 -2.54 -17.37 2.79
CA LYS A 199 -2.21 -16.09 3.45
C LYS A 199 -3.39 -15.40 4.13
N GLN A 200 -4.63 -15.64 3.65
CA GLN A 200 -5.82 -15.04 4.24
C GLN A 200 -6.27 -15.74 5.52
N ILE A 201 -6.05 -17.05 5.60
CA ILE A 201 -6.45 -17.88 6.74
C ILE A 201 -5.33 -18.12 7.75
N GLU A 202 -4.17 -17.49 7.56
CA GLU A 202 -3.01 -17.65 8.45
C GLU A 202 -3.41 -17.37 9.91
N PRO A 203 -3.12 -18.30 10.84
CA PRO A 203 -3.40 -18.10 12.25
C PRO A 203 -2.73 -16.83 12.77
N LYS A 204 -3.51 -15.98 13.43
CA LYS A 204 -3.03 -14.74 14.04
C LYS A 204 -2.98 -14.87 15.55
N SER A 205 -1.96 -14.28 16.16
CA SER A 205 -1.91 -14.07 17.61
C SER A 205 -3.15 -13.30 18.10
N PRO A 206 -3.48 -13.33 19.40
CA PRO A 206 -4.58 -12.52 19.95
C PRO A 206 -4.46 -11.03 19.57
N SER A 207 -3.27 -10.44 19.71
CA SER A 207 -3.01 -9.06 19.31
C SER A 207 -3.21 -8.82 17.81
N GLY A 208 -2.76 -9.76 16.96
CA GLY A 208 -2.95 -9.69 15.51
C GLY A 208 -4.43 -9.78 15.10
N ARG A 209 -5.22 -10.63 15.76
CA ARG A 209 -6.68 -10.68 15.58
C ARG A 209 -7.33 -9.37 16.01
N GLY A 210 -6.85 -8.78 17.09
CA GLY A 210 -7.30 -7.48 17.58
C GLY A 210 -7.06 -6.35 16.60
N GLN A 211 -5.83 -6.20 16.12
CA GLN A 211 -5.49 -5.20 15.12
C GLN A 211 -6.31 -5.36 13.84
N ALA A 212 -6.48 -6.59 13.35
CA ALA A 212 -7.34 -6.87 12.20
C ALA A 212 -8.83 -6.54 12.47
N GLY A 213 -9.32 -6.78 13.69
CA GLY A 213 -10.66 -6.36 14.14
C GLY A 213 -10.83 -4.84 14.09
N LEU A 214 -9.90 -4.11 14.69
CA LEU A 214 -9.90 -2.65 14.67
C LEU A 214 -9.92 -2.11 13.25
N LEU A 215 -8.96 -2.50 12.40
CA LEU A 215 -8.89 -2.01 11.02
C LEU A 215 -10.18 -2.30 10.23
N ARG A 216 -10.78 -3.48 10.41
CA ARG A 216 -12.07 -3.81 9.77
C ARG A 216 -13.18 -2.88 10.22
N SER A 217 -13.30 -2.61 11.52
CA SER A 217 -14.27 -1.66 12.06
C SER A 217 -14.04 -0.25 11.51
N LEU A 218 -12.77 0.18 11.46
CA LEU A 218 -12.42 1.49 10.93
C LEU A 218 -12.83 1.60 9.45
N TYR A 219 -12.47 0.63 8.63
CA TYR A 219 -12.77 0.64 7.20
C TYR A 219 -14.21 0.23 6.85
N GLY A 220 -15.02 -0.22 7.83
CA GLY A 220 -16.39 -0.67 7.59
C GLY A 220 -16.49 -1.99 6.81
N PHE A 221 -15.54 -2.90 7.02
CA PHE A 221 -15.59 -4.26 6.49
C PHE A 221 -16.31 -5.18 7.45
N SER A 222 -17.53 -5.53 7.10
CA SER A 222 -18.30 -6.53 7.82
C SER A 222 -17.74 -7.93 7.53
N TYR A 223 -18.11 -8.90 8.36
CA TYR A 223 -17.70 -10.29 8.17
C TYR A 223 -18.27 -10.87 6.88
N GLU A 224 -19.49 -10.48 6.51
CA GLU A 224 -20.19 -10.89 5.29
C GLU A 224 -19.39 -10.47 4.04
N LYS A 225 -18.84 -9.24 4.03
CA LYS A 225 -17.98 -8.77 2.93
C LYS A 225 -16.68 -9.56 2.82
N LEU A 226 -16.13 -10.06 3.93
CA LEU A 226 -14.94 -10.93 3.88
C LEU A 226 -15.31 -12.28 3.27
N GLN A 227 -16.44 -12.85 3.67
CA GLN A 227 -16.92 -14.11 3.14
C GLN A 227 -17.23 -14.00 1.64
N GLU A 228 -17.88 -12.92 1.21
CA GLU A 228 -18.12 -12.62 -0.20
C GLU A 228 -16.82 -12.58 -1.01
N ARG A 229 -15.79 -11.87 -0.51
CA ARG A 229 -14.48 -11.82 -1.17
C ARG A 229 -13.78 -13.18 -1.27
N LEU A 230 -13.95 -14.02 -0.26
CA LEU A 230 -13.43 -15.38 -0.28
C LEU A 230 -14.16 -16.23 -1.33
N GLN A 231 -15.49 -16.13 -1.40
CA GLN A 231 -16.27 -16.84 -2.42
C GLN A 231 -15.86 -16.42 -3.83
N VAL A 232 -15.72 -15.11 -4.06
CA VAL A 232 -15.19 -14.54 -5.30
C VAL A 232 -13.80 -15.08 -5.65
N LEU A 233 -12.89 -15.15 -4.66
CA LEU A 233 -11.54 -15.66 -4.88
C LEU A 233 -11.57 -17.13 -5.31
N LEU A 234 -12.40 -17.95 -4.65
CA LEU A 234 -12.53 -19.38 -4.92
C LEU A 234 -13.25 -19.67 -6.24
N SER A 235 -14.14 -18.78 -6.69
CA SER A 235 -14.88 -18.91 -7.95
C SER A 235 -14.20 -18.22 -9.14
N ALA A 236 -13.00 -17.68 -8.96
CA ALA A 236 -12.28 -16.97 -10.01
C ALA A 236 -11.98 -17.89 -11.20
N LYS A 237 -12.03 -17.34 -12.42
CA LYS A 237 -11.65 -18.04 -13.66
C LYS A 237 -10.41 -17.40 -14.28
N PRO A 238 -9.68 -18.11 -15.15
CA PRO A 238 -8.48 -17.54 -15.76
C PRO A 238 -8.77 -16.27 -16.55
N LYS A 239 -9.91 -16.22 -17.24
CA LYS A 239 -10.41 -15.04 -17.96
C LYS A 239 -10.52 -13.80 -17.05
N ASP A 240 -10.99 -13.96 -15.81
CA ASP A 240 -11.18 -12.83 -14.88
C ASP A 240 -9.83 -12.19 -14.52
N VAL A 241 -8.80 -13.02 -14.31
CA VAL A 241 -7.44 -12.56 -13.99
C VAL A 241 -6.79 -11.89 -15.20
N LEU A 242 -7.00 -12.44 -16.40
CA LEU A 242 -6.48 -11.89 -17.65
C LEU A 242 -7.14 -10.55 -18.01
N GLU A 243 -8.47 -10.44 -17.87
CA GLU A 243 -9.19 -9.16 -18.04
C GLU A 243 -8.71 -8.11 -17.04
N PHE A 244 -8.45 -8.51 -15.79
CA PHE A 244 -7.89 -7.61 -14.80
C PHE A 244 -6.45 -7.19 -15.16
N ALA A 245 -5.62 -8.11 -15.65
CA ALA A 245 -4.27 -7.81 -16.11
C ALA A 245 -4.25 -6.82 -17.27
N GLU A 246 -5.17 -6.95 -18.22
CA GLU A 246 -5.36 -6.01 -19.33
C GLU A 246 -5.72 -4.61 -18.81
N ASN A 247 -6.62 -4.50 -17.84
CA ASN A 247 -6.94 -3.21 -17.21
C ASN A 247 -5.70 -2.57 -16.57
N ILE A 248 -4.90 -3.36 -15.83
CA ILE A 248 -3.67 -2.86 -15.21
C ILE A 248 -2.66 -2.41 -16.27
N ARG A 249 -2.54 -3.14 -17.39
CA ARG A 249 -1.68 -2.75 -18.52
C ARG A 249 -2.04 -1.35 -19.04
N GLU A 250 -3.31 -1.09 -19.30
CA GLU A 250 -3.78 0.23 -19.75
C GLU A 250 -3.46 1.32 -18.72
N LYS A 251 -3.65 1.03 -17.42
CA LYS A 251 -3.37 1.98 -16.33
C LYS A 251 -1.88 2.27 -16.17
N LEU A 252 -1.02 1.28 -16.34
CA LEU A 252 0.44 1.48 -16.33
C LEU A 252 0.92 2.36 -17.50
N ASN A 253 0.18 2.41 -18.61
CA ASN A 253 0.51 3.28 -19.74
C ASN A 253 -0.05 4.71 -19.62
N THR A 254 -1.12 4.92 -18.84
CA THR A 254 -1.88 6.19 -18.83
C THR A 254 -1.85 6.95 -17.50
N ALA A 255 -1.69 6.25 -16.37
CA ALA A 255 -1.84 6.82 -15.03
C ALA A 255 -0.84 6.19 -14.04
N VAL A 256 0.44 6.25 -14.42
CA VAL A 256 1.53 5.63 -13.68
C VAL A 256 2.37 6.66 -12.94
N HIS A 257 2.72 6.33 -11.69
CA HIS A 257 3.76 7.03 -10.93
C HIS A 257 4.94 6.09 -10.75
N ARG A 258 6.13 6.62 -10.98
CA ARG A 258 7.39 5.85 -10.93
C ARG A 258 8.36 6.58 -10.03
N ALA A 259 9.03 5.84 -9.16
CA ALA A 259 10.07 6.37 -8.29
C ALA A 259 11.28 5.43 -8.31
N VAL A 260 12.47 6.01 -8.34
CA VAL A 260 13.74 5.30 -8.24
C VAL A 260 14.59 5.97 -7.17
N ILE A 261 15.14 5.17 -6.26
CA ILE A 261 16.20 5.60 -5.34
C ILE A 261 17.48 4.92 -5.83
N CYS A 262 18.52 5.68 -6.14
CA CYS A 262 19.77 5.13 -6.65
C CYS A 262 20.97 6.05 -6.39
N ASN A 263 22.17 5.54 -6.66
CA ASN A 263 23.34 6.40 -6.73
C ASN A 263 23.38 7.24 -8.00
N LYS A 264 24.16 8.32 -7.93
CA LYS A 264 24.37 9.23 -9.05
C LYS A 264 24.94 8.54 -10.29
N SER A 265 25.77 7.51 -10.14
CA SER A 265 26.36 6.76 -11.27
C SER A 265 25.36 5.91 -12.05
N ALA A 266 24.24 5.50 -11.43
CA ALA A 266 23.19 4.73 -12.09
C ALA A 266 22.30 5.59 -13.01
N ILE A 267 22.39 6.92 -12.88
CA ILE A 267 21.63 7.87 -13.69
C ILE A 267 22.35 8.04 -15.03
N LYS A 268 21.80 7.43 -16.08
CA LYS A 268 22.23 7.67 -17.47
C LYS A 268 21.74 9.04 -17.95
N GLN A 269 22.45 9.67 -18.88
CA GLN A 269 22.11 11.01 -19.42
C GLN A 269 20.73 11.10 -20.08
N GLU A 270 20.13 9.99 -20.51
CA GLU A 270 18.85 9.92 -21.23
C GLU A 270 17.61 9.82 -20.31
N LEU A 271 17.60 10.49 -19.17
CA LEU A 271 16.40 10.58 -18.32
C LEU A 271 15.49 11.76 -18.75
N ASN A 272 15.22 11.90 -20.05
CA ASN A 272 14.52 13.06 -20.62
C ASN A 272 13.13 13.32 -20.00
N ASP A 273 12.50 12.28 -19.43
CA ASP A 273 11.18 12.37 -18.75
C ASP A 273 11.25 12.18 -17.22
N SER A 274 12.41 12.39 -16.59
CA SER A 274 12.57 12.20 -15.14
C SER A 274 12.81 13.50 -14.36
N LYS A 275 12.29 13.54 -13.13
CA LYS A 275 12.51 14.62 -12.16
C LYS A 275 13.52 14.13 -11.12
N VAL A 276 14.73 14.71 -11.12
CA VAL A 276 15.81 14.29 -10.22
C VAL A 276 15.80 15.12 -8.94
N PHE A 277 15.67 14.45 -7.80
CA PHE A 277 15.73 15.03 -6.47
C PHE A 277 17.06 14.65 -5.80
N LYS A 278 17.72 15.64 -5.19
CA LYS A 278 18.85 15.39 -4.29
C LYS A 278 18.30 15.31 -2.87
N LEU A 279 18.50 14.18 -2.21
CA LEU A 279 18.18 14.08 -0.79
C LEU A 279 19.21 14.90 0.01
N PRO A 280 18.78 15.61 1.06
CA PRO A 280 19.71 16.25 1.99
C PRO A 280 20.61 15.15 2.59
N VAL A 281 21.92 15.37 2.49
CA VAL A 281 22.95 14.51 3.09
C VAL A 281 23.21 15.00 4.51
#